data_AF-A0A847ZG99-F1
#
_entry.id   AF-A0A847ZG99-F1
#
_cell.length_a   1.000
_cell.length_b   1.000
_cell.length_c   1.000
_cell.angle_alpha   90.00
_cell.angle_beta   90.00
_cell.angle_gamma   90.00
#
_symmetry.space_group_name_H-M   'P 1'
#
loop_
_entity.id
_entity.type
_entity.pdbx_description
1 polymer ?
#
loop_
_entity_poly.entity_id
_entity_poly.type
_entity_poly.pdbx_seq_one_letter_code
_entity_poly.pdbx_strand_id
1 'polypeptide(L)'
;LKMSTSTADSIRINETKEAAIVISASGMCNAGRIKHHLRHNLWKPGASIVFVGFQAQGTPGRRIVDGAKKIRIFNEDIAVAAKVYTINGFSAHAGRDQLLAWLQNFQSKTMQVFLVHGEYSAQEHLAGLIREKFGLSVTVPEYLEEILLKPGARVKEIPPPAGAAPDAGLPPLLADLKRRLDDMGAGMGKLQSLPASRQAEIAELLRQTAASIEKINKSNE
;
A
#
# COMPACT_ATOMS: atom_id res chain seq x y z
N LEU A 1 8.14 30.36 -6.53
CA LEU A 1 7.39 29.49 -5.58
C LEU A 1 6.59 30.41 -4.64
N LYS A 2 5.27 30.23 -4.51
CA LYS A 2 4.44 31.02 -3.58
C LYS A 2 3.95 30.11 -2.46
N MET A 3 4.32 30.42 -1.22
CA MET A 3 3.88 29.64 -0.07
C MET A 3 2.47 30.06 0.35
N SER A 4 1.60 29.07 0.60
CA SER A 4 0.26 29.26 1.16
C SER A 4 0.32 29.06 2.67
N THR A 5 0.49 30.13 3.44
CA THR A 5 0.62 30.02 4.91
C THR A 5 -0.75 29.92 5.58
N SER A 6 -1.77 30.63 5.10
CA SER A 6 -3.12 30.60 5.68
C SER A 6 -4.02 29.55 5.04
N THR A 7 -5.10 29.20 5.75
CA THR A 7 -6.19 28.36 5.21
C THR A 7 -6.88 29.04 4.04
N ALA A 8 -7.12 30.35 4.12
CA ALA A 8 -7.76 31.11 3.04
C ALA A 8 -6.92 31.08 1.74
N ASP A 9 -5.60 31.16 1.84
CA ASP A 9 -4.71 31.01 0.68
C ASP A 9 -4.87 29.64 0.02
N SER A 10 -4.94 28.58 0.83
CA SER A 10 -5.07 27.21 0.34
C SER A 10 -6.43 26.97 -0.31
N ILE A 11 -7.48 27.61 0.19
CA ILE A 11 -8.83 27.55 -0.39
C ILE A 11 -8.83 28.24 -1.76
N ARG A 12 -8.27 29.45 -1.86
CA ARG A 12 -8.21 30.21 -3.13
C ARG A 12 -7.51 29.47 -4.26
N ILE A 13 -6.52 28.62 -3.94
CA ILE A 13 -5.86 27.76 -4.93
C ILE A 13 -6.85 26.79 -5.60
N ASN A 14 -7.90 26.35 -4.91
CA ASN A 14 -8.91 25.47 -5.51
C ASN A 14 -9.89 26.20 -6.43
N GLU A 15 -9.97 27.53 -6.32
CA GLU A 15 -10.90 28.39 -7.05
C GLU A 15 -10.28 29.01 -8.31
N THR A 16 -8.95 29.00 -8.42
CA THR A 16 -8.27 29.58 -9.60
C THR A 16 -8.54 28.76 -10.86
N LYS A 17 -8.67 29.47 -11.98
CA LYS A 17 -8.75 28.88 -13.34
C LYS A 17 -7.38 28.78 -14.02
N GLU A 18 -6.35 29.33 -13.39
CA GLU A 18 -4.99 29.31 -13.92
C GLU A 18 -4.32 27.96 -13.67
N ALA A 19 -3.38 27.60 -14.55
CA ALA A 19 -2.55 26.43 -14.34
C ALA A 19 -1.62 26.66 -13.13
N ALA A 20 -1.63 25.73 -12.17
CA ALA A 20 -0.82 25.81 -10.97
C ALA A 20 -0.23 24.44 -10.61
N ILE A 21 0.97 24.46 -10.02
CA ILE A 21 1.56 23.30 -9.35
C ILE A 21 1.31 23.45 -7.85
N VAL A 22 0.61 22.49 -7.27
CA VAL A 22 0.26 22.49 -5.84
C VAL A 22 1.03 21.38 -5.14
N ILE A 23 1.92 21.76 -4.23
CA ILE A 23 2.63 20.83 -3.35
C ILE A 23 2.00 20.93 -1.97
N SER A 24 1.45 19.83 -1.46
CA SER A 24 0.69 19.82 -0.21
C SER A 24 0.89 18.54 0.58
N ALA A 25 0.90 18.67 1.90
CA ALA A 25 0.92 17.55 2.84
C ALA A 25 -0.51 17.06 3.16
N SER A 26 -0.70 15.80 3.57
CA SER A 26 0.32 14.76 3.77
C SER A 26 0.64 13.92 2.53
N GLY A 27 1.87 13.40 2.43
CA GLY A 27 2.38 12.69 1.25
C GLY A 27 1.71 11.35 0.90
N MET A 28 0.90 10.81 1.82
CA MET A 28 0.06 9.61 1.59
C MET A 28 -1.45 9.92 1.55
N CYS A 29 -1.80 11.21 1.56
CA CYS A 29 -3.18 11.69 1.47
C CYS A 29 -4.10 11.30 2.64
N ASN A 30 -3.53 10.92 3.79
CA ASN A 30 -4.29 10.56 4.99
C ASN A 30 -5.01 11.75 5.62
N ALA A 31 -4.37 12.93 5.60
CA ALA A 31 -4.83 14.11 6.32
C ALA A 31 -4.31 15.40 5.68
N GLY A 32 -4.85 16.53 6.13
CA GLY A 32 -4.39 17.86 5.75
C GLY A 32 -4.98 18.40 4.45
N ARG A 33 -4.37 19.48 3.96
CA ARG A 33 -4.86 20.28 2.82
C ARG A 33 -4.91 19.48 1.52
N ILE A 34 -4.06 18.46 1.37
CA ILE A 34 -4.07 17.58 0.20
C ILE A 34 -5.45 16.94 -0.05
N LYS A 35 -6.21 16.59 1.01
CA LYS A 35 -7.55 16.02 0.86
C LYS A 35 -8.51 17.00 0.19
N HIS A 36 -8.40 18.29 0.51
CA HIS A 36 -9.17 19.33 -0.16
C HIS A 36 -8.74 19.48 -1.61
N HIS A 37 -7.44 19.52 -1.90
CA HIS A 37 -6.96 19.63 -3.28
C HIS A 37 -7.35 18.42 -4.14
N LEU A 38 -7.32 17.20 -3.57
CA LEU A 38 -7.83 16.00 -4.22
C LEU A 38 -9.33 16.08 -4.47
N ARG A 39 -10.13 16.49 -3.48
CA ARG A 39 -11.58 16.68 -3.66
C ARG A 39 -11.90 17.60 -4.84
N HIS A 40 -11.13 18.66 -5.04
CA HIS A 40 -11.39 19.62 -6.13
C HIS A 40 -10.81 19.20 -7.49
N ASN A 41 -9.83 18.30 -7.55
CA ASN A 41 -9.08 18.04 -8.79
C ASN A 41 -9.04 16.58 -9.24
N LEU A 42 -9.23 15.61 -8.35
CA LEU A 42 -9.06 14.18 -8.67
C LEU A 42 -10.05 13.67 -9.73
N TRP A 43 -11.23 14.28 -9.83
CA TRP A 43 -12.27 13.96 -10.81
C TRP A 43 -12.10 14.68 -12.15
N LYS A 44 -11.11 15.57 -12.29
CA LYS A 44 -10.89 16.35 -13.53
C LYS A 44 -9.90 15.63 -14.45
N PRO A 45 -10.26 15.25 -15.69
CA PRO A 45 -9.35 14.61 -16.64
C PRO A 45 -8.13 15.46 -17.05
N GLY A 46 -8.25 16.79 -16.95
CA GLY A 46 -7.16 17.72 -17.22
C GLY A 46 -6.16 17.89 -16.06
N ALA A 47 -6.44 17.32 -14.88
CA ALA A 47 -5.54 17.38 -13.74
C ALA A 47 -4.56 16.21 -13.75
N SER A 48 -3.40 16.42 -13.12
CA SER A 48 -2.39 15.38 -12.89
C SER A 48 -2.06 15.31 -11.40
N ILE A 49 -2.02 14.10 -10.86
CA ILE A 49 -1.60 13.81 -9.49
C ILE A 49 -0.27 13.07 -9.56
N VAL A 50 0.75 13.63 -8.92
CA VAL A 50 2.10 13.08 -8.95
C VAL A 50 2.49 12.65 -7.54
N PHE A 51 2.66 11.36 -7.34
CA PHE A 51 3.21 10.78 -6.11
C PHE A 51 4.73 10.65 -6.25
N VAL A 52 5.49 11.24 -5.32
CA VAL A 52 6.96 11.25 -5.35
C VAL A 52 7.60 10.31 -4.32
N GLY A 53 6.78 9.53 -3.61
CA GLY A 53 7.24 8.64 -2.55
C GLY A 53 6.31 7.46 -2.34
N PHE A 54 6.78 6.51 -1.54
CA PHE A 54 6.06 5.27 -1.25
C PHE A 54 4.68 5.53 -0.65
N GLN A 55 3.69 4.73 -1.06
CA GLN A 55 2.32 4.81 -0.59
C GLN A 55 2.00 3.54 0.19
N ALA A 56 1.90 3.64 1.51
CA ALA A 56 1.62 2.50 2.37
C ALA A 56 0.22 1.93 2.12
N GLN A 57 0.07 0.61 2.27
CA GLN A 57 -1.23 -0.05 2.21
C GLN A 57 -2.24 0.57 3.19
N GLY A 58 -3.51 0.60 2.78
CA GLY A 58 -4.59 1.22 3.54
C GLY A 58 -4.70 2.74 3.42
N THR A 59 -3.72 3.42 2.83
CA THR A 59 -3.78 4.88 2.63
C THR A 59 -4.62 5.26 1.39
N PRO A 60 -5.28 6.45 1.38
CA PRO A 60 -5.96 6.94 0.18
C PRO A 60 -5.00 7.08 -1.01
N GLY A 61 -3.76 7.49 -0.76
CA GLY A 61 -2.73 7.60 -1.79
C GLY A 61 -2.43 6.26 -2.46
N ARG A 62 -2.28 5.18 -1.68
CA ARG A 62 -2.08 3.83 -2.24
C ARG A 62 -3.25 3.39 -3.12
N ARG A 63 -4.48 3.63 -2.67
CA ARG A 63 -5.68 3.33 -3.48
C ARG A 63 -5.69 4.07 -4.83
N ILE A 64 -5.26 5.33 -4.86
CA ILE A 64 -5.17 6.10 -6.10
C ILE A 64 -4.08 5.51 -7.02
N VAL A 65 -2.91 5.21 -6.48
CA VAL A 65 -1.79 4.61 -7.23
C VAL A 65 -2.16 3.23 -7.80
N ASP A 66 -2.87 2.41 -7.03
CA ASP A 66 -3.35 1.10 -7.44
C ASP A 66 -4.51 1.17 -8.47
N GLY A 67 -4.94 2.38 -8.87
CA GLY A 67 -5.87 2.59 -9.97
C GLY A 67 -7.35 2.56 -9.58
N ALA A 68 -7.68 2.80 -8.30
CA ALA A 68 -9.07 2.87 -7.85
C ALA A 68 -9.86 3.90 -8.68
N LYS A 69 -11.03 3.50 -9.20
CA LYS A 69 -11.90 4.40 -9.99
C LYS A 69 -12.64 5.42 -9.15
N LYS A 70 -12.81 5.14 -7.86
CA LYS A 70 -13.43 6.04 -6.87
C LYS A 70 -12.71 5.90 -5.54
N ILE A 71 -12.58 7.02 -4.83
CA ILE A 71 -12.11 7.05 -3.44
C ILE A 71 -13.02 7.94 -2.59
N ARG A 72 -13.09 7.62 -1.30
CA ARG A 72 -13.90 8.36 -0.32
C ARG A 72 -13.04 9.44 0.34
N ILE A 73 -13.40 10.71 0.20
CA ILE A 73 -12.77 11.84 0.93
C ILE A 73 -13.89 12.68 1.55
N PHE A 74 -13.78 13.03 2.84
CA PHE A 74 -14.78 13.82 3.57
C PHE A 74 -16.21 13.28 3.44
N ASN A 75 -16.34 11.95 3.54
CA ASN A 75 -17.61 11.25 3.35
C ASN A 75 -18.22 11.37 1.94
N GLU A 76 -17.49 11.86 0.94
CA GLU A 76 -17.93 11.94 -0.45
C GLU A 76 -17.15 10.96 -1.35
N ASP A 77 -17.85 10.25 -2.24
CA ASP A 77 -17.20 9.41 -3.26
C ASP A 77 -16.77 10.26 -4.45
N ILE A 78 -15.47 10.36 -4.67
CA ILE A 78 -14.88 11.15 -5.75
C ILE A 78 -14.34 10.21 -6.82
N ALA A 79 -14.69 10.48 -8.07
CA ALA A 79 -14.15 9.75 -9.21
C ALA A 79 -12.66 10.07 -9.40
N VAL A 80 -11.88 9.05 -9.75
CA VAL A 80 -10.48 9.20 -10.14
C VAL A 80 -10.42 9.25 -11.66
N ALA A 81 -10.42 10.47 -12.20
CA ALA A 81 -10.32 10.72 -13.63
C ALA A 81 -9.06 11.53 -14.01
N ALA A 82 -8.41 12.16 -13.03
CA ALA A 82 -7.11 12.77 -13.19
C ALA A 82 -6.05 11.74 -13.59
N LYS A 83 -5.02 12.18 -14.31
CA LYS A 83 -3.86 11.35 -14.64
C LYS A 83 -3.01 11.14 -13.40
N VAL A 84 -2.69 9.89 -13.09
CA VAL A 84 -1.89 9.52 -11.91
C VAL A 84 -0.49 9.13 -12.36
N TYR A 85 0.52 9.74 -11.73
CA TYR A 85 1.93 9.47 -11.99
C TYR A 85 2.63 9.13 -10.67
N THR A 86 3.60 8.23 -10.74
CA THR A 86 4.46 7.88 -9.61
C THR A 86 5.92 8.05 -10.02
N ILE A 87 6.67 8.82 -9.23
CA ILE A 87 8.11 9.01 -9.38
C ILE A 87 8.78 8.40 -8.14
N ASN A 88 9.33 7.20 -8.30
CA ASN A 88 9.91 6.43 -7.18
C ASN A 88 11.29 6.94 -6.72
N GLY A 89 11.92 7.84 -7.49
CA GLY A 89 13.30 8.29 -7.27
C GLY A 89 13.51 9.36 -6.19
N PHE A 90 12.45 9.92 -5.60
CA PHE A 90 12.56 10.95 -4.55
C PHE A 90 12.29 10.42 -3.14
N SER A 91 12.09 9.10 -2.98
CA SER A 91 12.05 8.48 -1.67
C SER A 91 13.41 8.62 -0.99
N ALA A 92 13.44 9.13 0.25
CA ALA A 92 14.66 9.20 1.06
C ALA A 92 15.08 7.83 1.64
N HIS A 93 14.38 6.75 1.30
CA HIS A 93 14.67 5.40 1.77
C HIS A 93 15.63 4.68 0.84
N ALA A 94 16.58 3.96 1.43
CA ALA A 94 17.48 3.08 0.69
C ALA A 94 16.70 1.98 -0.04
N GLY A 95 17.02 1.78 -1.31
CA GLY A 95 16.50 0.65 -2.08
C GLY A 95 17.13 -0.67 -1.64
N ARG A 96 16.57 -1.78 -2.13
CA ARG A 96 17.05 -3.16 -1.86
C ARG A 96 18.57 -3.29 -2.03
N ASP A 97 19.10 -2.87 -3.16
CA ASP A 97 20.52 -3.06 -3.49
C ASP A 97 21.42 -2.19 -2.61
N GLN A 98 20.94 -1.00 -2.21
CA GLN A 98 21.65 -0.13 -1.26
C GLN A 98 21.67 -0.73 0.15
N LEU A 99 20.57 -1.35 0.61
CA LEU A 99 20.52 -2.05 1.90
C LEU A 99 21.46 -3.26 1.92
N LEU A 100 21.50 -4.04 0.84
CA LEU A 100 22.41 -5.17 0.72
C LEU A 100 23.88 -4.71 0.67
N ALA A 101 24.18 -3.65 -0.11
CA ALA A 101 25.52 -3.08 -0.18
C ALA A 101 25.96 -2.51 1.18
N TRP A 102 25.05 -1.88 1.93
CA TRP A 102 25.33 -1.42 3.28
C TRP A 102 25.68 -2.59 4.22
N LEU A 103 24.86 -3.65 4.20
CA LEU A 103 25.05 -4.84 5.03
C LEU A 103 26.36 -5.60 4.72
N GLN A 104 26.82 -5.56 3.46
CA GLN A 104 28.07 -6.19 3.03
C GLN A 104 29.31 -5.68 3.80
N ASN A 105 29.26 -4.47 4.36
CA ASN A 105 30.41 -3.89 5.07
C ASN A 105 30.60 -4.44 6.50
N PHE A 106 29.65 -5.23 7.01
CA PHE A 106 29.76 -5.85 8.33
C PHE A 106 30.60 -7.12 8.27
N GLN A 107 31.60 -7.25 9.16
CA GLN A 107 32.53 -8.39 9.17
C GLN A 107 32.04 -9.59 9.99
N SER A 108 31.03 -9.41 10.85
CA SER A 108 30.52 -10.47 11.71
C SER A 108 29.61 -11.42 10.94
N LYS A 109 30.02 -12.69 10.80
CA LYS A 109 29.22 -13.75 10.19
C LYS A 109 28.17 -14.35 11.12
N THR A 110 28.18 -13.98 12.40
CA THR A 110 27.23 -14.47 13.41
C THR A 110 26.25 -13.39 13.86
N MET A 111 26.20 -12.27 13.15
CA MET A 111 25.29 -11.17 13.45
C MET A 111 23.84 -11.60 13.16
N GLN A 112 22.96 -11.28 14.10
CA GLN A 112 21.51 -11.36 13.89
C GLN A 112 21.01 -10.07 13.25
N VAL A 113 20.21 -10.20 12.18
CA VAL A 113 19.52 -9.08 11.53
C VAL A 113 18.04 -9.13 11.91
N PHE A 114 17.49 -7.98 12.30
CA PHE A 114 16.06 -7.80 12.52
C PHE A 114 15.51 -6.85 11.47
N LEU A 115 14.56 -7.32 10.66
CA LEU A 115 13.90 -6.46 9.68
C LEU A 115 12.63 -5.91 10.28
N VAL A 116 12.60 -4.60 10.46
CA VAL A 116 11.45 -3.84 10.98
C VAL A 116 11.00 -2.80 9.95
N HIS A 117 9.80 -2.23 10.15
CA HIS A 117 9.28 -1.12 9.37
C HIS A 117 9.30 -1.34 7.83
N GLY A 118 8.48 -2.27 7.35
CA GLY A 118 8.24 -2.51 5.92
C GLY A 118 6.97 -3.31 5.69
N GLU A 119 6.56 -3.46 4.43
CA GLU A 119 5.53 -4.45 4.09
C GLU A 119 6.11 -5.85 4.32
N TYR A 120 5.33 -6.73 4.97
CA TYR A 120 5.78 -8.07 5.37
C TYR A 120 6.40 -8.86 4.20
N SER A 121 5.74 -8.87 3.04
CA SER A 121 6.25 -9.54 1.83
C SER A 121 7.59 -8.98 1.33
N ALA A 122 7.81 -7.66 1.47
CA ALA A 122 9.07 -7.03 1.11
C ALA A 122 10.18 -7.37 2.12
N GLN A 123 9.83 -7.44 3.41
CA GLN A 123 10.74 -7.89 4.46
C GLN A 123 11.14 -9.34 4.27
N GLU A 124 10.20 -10.24 4.00
CA GLU A 124 10.46 -11.65 3.74
C GLU A 124 11.36 -11.86 2.52
N HIS A 125 11.11 -11.12 1.44
CA HIS A 125 11.97 -11.18 0.26
C HIS A 125 13.38 -10.67 0.56
N LEU A 126 13.52 -9.56 1.30
CA LEU A 126 14.83 -9.04 1.72
C LEU A 126 15.53 -10.03 2.68
N ALA A 127 14.80 -10.66 3.59
CA ALA A 127 15.32 -11.66 4.51
C ALA A 127 15.90 -12.86 3.75
N GLY A 128 15.17 -13.37 2.75
CA GLY A 128 15.65 -14.42 1.86
C GLY A 128 16.97 -14.05 1.18
N LEU A 129 17.06 -12.84 0.61
CA LEU A 129 18.27 -12.36 -0.04
C LEU A 129 19.46 -12.19 0.92
N ILE A 130 19.20 -11.73 2.15
CA ILE A 130 20.25 -11.60 3.17
C ILE A 130 20.77 -12.98 3.59
N ARG A 131 19.87 -13.94 3.83
CA ARG A 131 20.22 -15.33 4.17
C ARG A 131 21.05 -15.96 3.04
N GLU A 132 20.62 -15.80 1.79
CA GLU A 132 21.29 -16.35 0.61
C GLU A 132 22.68 -15.73 0.39
N LYS A 133 22.79 -14.39 0.42
CA LYS A 133 24.06 -13.70 0.09
C LYS A 133 25.08 -13.72 1.21
N PHE A 134 24.64 -13.64 2.47
CA PHE A 134 25.53 -13.41 3.60
C PHE A 134 25.54 -14.56 4.61
N GLY A 135 24.60 -15.50 4.53
CA GLY A 135 24.49 -16.61 5.49
C GLY A 135 24.11 -16.14 6.90
N LEU A 136 23.57 -14.92 7.05
CA LEU A 136 23.21 -14.34 8.34
C LEU A 136 21.84 -14.84 8.81
N SER A 137 21.66 -14.90 10.13
CA SER A 137 20.36 -15.11 10.75
C SER A 137 19.52 -13.84 10.63
N VAL A 138 18.29 -13.97 10.12
CA VAL A 138 17.37 -12.86 9.91
C VAL A 138 16.02 -13.20 10.53
N THR A 139 15.49 -12.28 11.34
CA THR A 139 14.17 -12.38 11.97
C THR A 139 13.33 -11.17 11.56
N VAL A 140 12.06 -11.41 11.23
CA VAL A 140 11.04 -10.38 11.05
C VAL A 140 10.14 -10.45 12.28
N PRO A 141 10.29 -9.54 13.26
CA PRO A 141 9.54 -9.65 14.51
C PRO A 141 8.04 -9.45 14.31
N GLU A 142 7.24 -10.21 15.05
CA GLU A 142 5.79 -10.09 15.09
C GLU A 142 5.32 -8.87 15.90
N TYR A 143 4.06 -8.48 15.71
CA TYR A 143 3.49 -7.39 16.48
C TYR A 143 3.44 -7.72 17.98
N LEU A 144 4.01 -6.83 18.81
CA LEU A 144 4.21 -6.99 20.27
C LEU A 144 5.13 -8.15 20.68
N GLU A 145 5.94 -8.68 19.76
CA GLU A 145 7.04 -9.57 20.12
C GLU A 145 8.15 -8.81 20.85
N GLU A 146 8.68 -9.42 21.91
CA GLU A 146 9.81 -8.89 22.65
C GLU A 146 11.06 -9.72 22.38
N ILE A 147 12.18 -9.05 22.11
CA ILE A 147 13.45 -9.72 21.83
C ILE A 147 14.50 -9.26 22.83
N LEU A 148 14.99 -10.20 23.65
CA LEU A 148 16.02 -9.92 24.65
C LEU A 148 17.42 -10.14 24.06
N LEU A 149 18.18 -9.06 23.93
CA LEU A 149 19.56 -9.06 23.48
C LEU A 149 20.51 -8.99 24.68
N LYS A 150 21.38 -9.99 24.81
CA LYS A 150 22.45 -10.01 25.82
C LYS A 150 23.81 -10.22 25.13
N PRO A 151 24.83 -9.40 25.42
CA PRO A 151 26.17 -9.58 24.86
C PRO A 151 26.68 -11.00 25.11
N GLY A 152 27.17 -11.66 24.05
CA GLY A 152 27.73 -13.03 24.13
C GLY A 152 26.72 -14.15 24.32
N ALA A 153 25.43 -13.85 24.44
CA ALA A 153 24.37 -14.85 24.55
C ALA A 153 23.54 -14.92 23.26
N ARG A 154 22.88 -16.05 23.06
CA ARG A 154 21.91 -16.20 21.96
C ARG A 154 20.71 -15.28 22.22
N VAL A 155 20.14 -14.79 21.13
CA VAL A 155 18.90 -14.02 21.14
C VAL A 155 17.80 -14.88 21.78
N LYS A 156 17.06 -14.27 22.73
CA LYS A 156 15.91 -14.90 23.34
C LYS A 156 14.65 -14.15 22.91
N GLU A 157 13.82 -14.83 22.13
CA GLU A 157 12.51 -14.35 21.70
C GLU A 157 11.50 -14.62 22.81
N ILE A 158 10.66 -13.62 23.08
CA ILE A 158 9.53 -13.68 24.01
C ILE A 158 8.31 -13.47 23.12
N PRO A 159 7.50 -14.53 22.89
CA PRO A 159 6.37 -14.43 21.98
C PRO A 159 5.36 -13.41 22.48
N PRO A 160 4.63 -12.75 21.57
CA PRO A 160 3.63 -11.77 21.96
C PRO A 160 2.55 -12.39 22.86
N PRO A 161 1.95 -11.61 23.77
CA PRO A 161 0.87 -12.10 24.61
C PRO A 161 -0.32 -12.59 23.77
N ALA A 162 -1.03 -13.62 24.25
CA ALA A 162 -2.17 -14.18 23.53
C ALA A 162 -3.23 -13.10 23.24
N GLY A 163 -3.61 -12.94 21.96
CA GLY A 163 -4.56 -11.91 21.51
C GLY A 163 -3.95 -10.53 21.24
N ALA A 164 -2.62 -10.41 21.21
CA ALA A 164 -1.90 -9.17 20.91
C ALA A 164 -2.07 -8.66 19.48
N ALA A 165 -2.25 -9.55 18.51
CA ALA A 165 -2.37 -9.16 17.12
C ALA A 165 -3.64 -8.29 16.91
N PRO A 166 -3.54 -7.15 16.22
CA PRO A 166 -4.73 -6.37 15.89
C PRO A 166 -5.68 -7.21 15.06
N ASP A 167 -6.97 -7.19 15.41
CA ASP A 167 -7.99 -7.90 14.63
C ASP A 167 -8.00 -7.37 13.20
N ALA A 168 -7.51 -8.18 12.27
CA ALA A 168 -7.52 -7.88 10.85
C ALA A 168 -8.94 -7.90 10.25
N GLY A 169 -9.97 -8.28 11.02
CA GLY A 169 -11.36 -8.28 10.59
C GLY A 169 -11.60 -9.25 9.43
N LEU A 170 -10.84 -10.36 9.36
CA LEU A 170 -10.97 -11.34 8.29
C LEU A 170 -12.39 -11.92 8.18
N PRO A 171 -13.09 -12.28 9.28
CA PRO A 171 -14.44 -12.83 9.19
C PRO A 171 -15.46 -11.93 8.48
N PRO A 172 -15.65 -10.65 8.84
CA PRO A 172 -16.60 -9.78 8.13
C PRO A 172 -16.17 -9.48 6.68
N LEU A 173 -14.86 -9.42 6.39
CA LEU A 173 -14.38 -9.22 5.02
C LEU A 173 -14.67 -10.44 4.12
N LEU A 174 -14.46 -11.66 4.64
CA LEU A 174 -14.82 -12.90 3.94
C LEU A 174 -16.33 -12.99 3.72
N ALA A 175 -17.14 -12.58 4.70
CA ALA A 175 -18.59 -12.55 4.56
C ALA A 175 -19.05 -11.56 3.47
N ASP A 176 -18.48 -10.34 3.41
CA ASP A 176 -18.81 -9.38 2.35
C ASP A 176 -18.34 -9.85 0.97
N LEU A 177 -17.16 -10.47 0.87
CA LEU A 177 -16.67 -11.05 -0.38
C LEU A 177 -17.60 -12.16 -0.88
N LYS A 178 -18.00 -13.08 0.01
CA LYS A 178 -18.95 -14.15 -0.31
C LYS A 178 -20.26 -13.58 -0.85
N ARG A 179 -20.83 -12.59 -0.15
CA ARG A 179 -22.07 -11.91 -0.58
C ARG A 179 -21.94 -11.30 -1.97
N ARG A 180 -20.81 -10.64 -2.29
CA ARG A 180 -20.57 -10.06 -3.62
C ARG A 180 -20.45 -11.12 -4.71
N LEU A 181 -19.86 -12.28 -4.40
CA LEU A 181 -19.77 -13.40 -5.34
C LEU A 181 -21.17 -14.01 -5.59
N ASP A 182 -21.98 -14.15 -4.54
CA ASP A 182 -23.36 -14.63 -4.65
C ASP A 182 -24.23 -13.67 -5.49
N ASP A 183 -24.13 -12.36 -5.23
CA ASP A 183 -24.81 -11.31 -6.01
C ASP A 183 -24.41 -11.34 -7.51
N MET A 184 -23.12 -11.59 -7.78
CA MET A 184 -22.61 -11.71 -9.15
C MET A 184 -23.11 -13.00 -9.83
N GLY A 185 -23.16 -14.12 -9.10
CA GLY A 185 -23.72 -15.37 -9.58
C GLY A 185 -25.21 -15.26 -9.93
N ALA A 186 -26.00 -14.57 -9.10
CA ALA A 186 -27.41 -14.27 -9.38
C ALA A 186 -27.59 -13.38 -10.63
N GLY A 187 -26.60 -12.56 -10.96
CA GLY A 187 -26.56 -11.69 -12.14
C GLY A 187 -26.05 -12.34 -13.43
N MET A 188 -25.73 -13.64 -13.45
CA MET A 188 -25.02 -14.30 -14.56
C MET A 188 -25.73 -14.17 -15.92
N GLY A 189 -27.06 -14.19 -15.93
CA GLY A 189 -27.85 -14.00 -17.15
C GLY A 189 -27.64 -12.63 -17.80
N LYS A 190 -27.38 -11.58 -17.01
CA LYS A 190 -27.04 -10.23 -17.54
C LYS A 190 -25.60 -10.15 -18.04
N LEU A 191 -24.69 -10.93 -17.45
CA LEU A 191 -23.29 -11.01 -17.88
C LEU A 191 -23.16 -11.71 -19.23
N GLN A 192 -23.94 -12.78 -19.45
CA GLN A 192 -23.97 -13.53 -20.70
C GLN A 192 -24.63 -12.78 -21.87
N SER A 193 -25.44 -11.75 -21.58
CA SER A 193 -26.06 -10.92 -22.62
C SER A 193 -25.21 -9.73 -23.07
N LEU A 194 -24.04 -9.51 -22.46
CA LEU A 194 -23.11 -8.45 -22.87
C LEU A 194 -22.39 -8.79 -24.18
N PRO A 195 -21.83 -7.80 -24.91
CA PRO A 195 -20.99 -8.06 -26.07
C PRO A 195 -19.78 -8.94 -25.73
N ALA A 196 -19.32 -9.77 -26.68
CA ALA A 196 -18.22 -10.72 -26.46
C ALA A 196 -16.92 -10.07 -25.95
N SER A 197 -16.60 -8.86 -26.40
CA SER A 197 -15.44 -8.10 -25.89
C SER A 197 -15.53 -7.80 -24.40
N ARG A 198 -16.73 -7.44 -23.92
CA ARG A 198 -17.00 -7.18 -22.50
C ARG A 198 -17.01 -8.47 -21.69
N GLN A 199 -17.52 -9.55 -22.26
CA GLN A 199 -17.43 -10.87 -21.61
C GLN A 199 -15.98 -11.31 -21.42
N ALA A 200 -15.12 -11.09 -22.41
CA ALA A 200 -13.69 -11.41 -22.32
C ALA A 200 -12.96 -10.59 -21.25
N GLU A 201 -13.23 -9.27 -21.15
CA GLU A 201 -12.70 -8.42 -20.07
C GLU A 201 -13.09 -8.97 -18.69
N ILE A 202 -14.35 -9.37 -18.53
CA ILE A 202 -14.86 -9.87 -17.25
C ILE A 202 -14.29 -11.26 -16.93
N ALA A 203 -14.17 -12.14 -17.91
CA ALA A 203 -13.57 -13.46 -17.72
C ALA A 203 -12.12 -13.35 -17.22
N GLU A 204 -11.36 -12.37 -17.73
CA GLU A 204 -9.99 -12.14 -17.27
C GLU A 204 -9.96 -11.63 -15.82
N LEU A 205 -10.84 -10.70 -15.45
CA LEU A 205 -10.96 -10.24 -14.07
C LEU A 205 -11.32 -11.38 -13.10
N LEU A 206 -12.18 -12.31 -13.53
CA LEU A 206 -12.54 -13.49 -12.73
C LEU A 206 -11.34 -14.42 -12.53
N ARG A 207 -10.54 -14.65 -13.57
CA ARG A 207 -9.30 -15.45 -13.46
C ARG A 207 -8.31 -14.82 -12.49
N GLN A 208 -8.11 -13.50 -12.57
CA GLN A 208 -7.24 -12.78 -11.64
C GLN A 208 -7.73 -12.83 -10.20
N THR A 209 -9.05 -12.77 -10.01
CA THR A 209 -9.67 -12.92 -8.69
C THR A 209 -9.43 -14.33 -8.14
N ALA A 210 -9.65 -15.36 -8.96
CA ALA A 210 -9.40 -16.76 -8.56
C ALA A 210 -7.93 -17.00 -8.18
N ALA A 211 -6.99 -16.50 -8.98
CA ALA A 211 -5.56 -16.58 -8.67
C ALA A 211 -5.18 -15.85 -7.38
N SER A 212 -5.85 -14.73 -7.06
CA SER A 212 -5.65 -14.02 -5.79
C SER A 212 -6.18 -14.81 -4.60
N ILE A 213 -7.34 -15.46 -4.73
CA ILE A 213 -7.90 -16.36 -3.70
C ILE A 213 -6.97 -17.55 -3.47
N GLU A 214 -6.42 -18.14 -4.53
CA GLU A 214 -5.46 -19.25 -4.40
C GLU A 214 -4.19 -18.82 -3.66
N LYS A 215 -3.67 -17.61 -3.93
CA LYS A 215 -2.54 -17.05 -3.17
C LYS A 215 -2.87 -16.88 -1.69
N ILE A 216 -4.07 -16.37 -1.36
CA ILE A 216 -4.51 -16.24 0.04
C ILE A 216 -4.58 -17.62 0.72
N ASN A 217 -5.10 -18.64 0.04
CA ASN A 217 -5.17 -19.99 0.58
C ASN A 217 -3.78 -20.60 0.81
N LYS A 218 -2.84 -20.39 -0.13
CA LYS A 218 -1.44 -20.83 0.03
C LYS A 218 -0.68 -20.08 1.12
N SER A 219 -1.12 -18.87 1.50
CA SER A 219 -0.57 -18.15 2.64
C SER A 219 -1.08 -18.66 4.00
N ASN A 220 -2.06 -19.59 4.00
CA ASN A 220 -2.55 -20.27 5.20
C ASN A 220 -1.93 -21.67 5.42
N GLU A 221 -1.09 -22.15 4.49
CA GLU A 221 -0.33 -23.41 4.57
C GLU A 221 1.14 -23.13 4.93
#